data_AF-A0A1G2ZJ12-F1
#
_entry.id   AF-A0A1G2ZJ12-F1
#
_cell.length_a   1.000
_cell.length_b   1.000
_cell.length_c   1.000
_cell.angle_alpha   90.00
_cell.angle_beta   90.00
_cell.angle_gamma   90.00
#
_symmetry.space_group_name_H-M   'P 1'
#
loop_
_entity.id
_entity.type
_entity.pdbx_description
1 polymer ?
#
loop_
_entity_poly.entity_id
_entity_poly.type
_entity_poly.pdbx_seq_one_letter_code
_entity_poly.pdbx_strand_id
1 'polypeptide(L)'
;MAVAPAGDSAAYPAAYPAADPDPVASSGAVGTVEGSLATMVDRRKRIGTLFVFLLGGALMMTAGSICAAAEPSRPISLHPNNPHYFLFRGRPTVLITSGEHYGALLNLDFDYLGYLDELHAHGFNLTRTFTGVYCEAPGDFKIKNNPLSPAQGRLICPWARSSTPGYSGGGKKFDLNRWDDAYFARLKDLVTEAGRRGIIVELVLFCPFYEDAMWNLSPMKAENNVNGIGKANRTDVYTLKHKDLLAVHEAVTRKIVGELEDFDNVYYEVCNEPYFGGVSGQWQDRIIAAIVDAEASFVHKHLIAQNIANGSKKIEHSNAAVSIFNFHYACPPDAVQINYRLGKVIGDDETGFRGSGDLVYRTEGWDFIIAGGGLYDNLDYSFTPEREDGTAKPDAPGGGGPTLRRQLSILKNFIHGFDFVNMAPDNSILHNRLPEKTTARALVEKGRQYAVYVNGEGLKELVVDLPEGRYGAEWVNTQTGAVDKAETFAHGGGRRTLAVPGYREDVALRIVKVPSLEPGG
;
A
#
# COMPACT_ATOMS: atom_id res chain seq x y z
N MET A 1 21.55 -30.02 -35.01
CA MET A 1 22.57 -29.93 -33.95
C MET A 1 23.25 -28.59 -34.07
N ALA A 2 22.90 -27.63 -33.21
CA ALA A 2 23.75 -26.48 -32.85
C ALA A 2 23.09 -25.78 -31.65
N VAL A 3 23.75 -25.98 -30.52
CA VAL A 3 23.64 -25.38 -29.19
C VAL A 3 23.24 -23.90 -29.19
N ALA A 4 22.23 -23.54 -28.38
CA ALA A 4 21.95 -22.16 -27.98
C ALA A 4 22.67 -21.87 -26.64
N PRO A 5 23.28 -20.68 -26.46
CA PRO A 5 23.92 -20.33 -25.20
C PRO A 5 22.89 -19.82 -24.18
N ALA A 6 23.15 -20.16 -22.93
CA ALA A 6 22.46 -19.72 -21.74
C ALA A 6 22.96 -18.34 -21.27
N GLY A 7 22.08 -17.62 -20.57
CA GLY A 7 22.46 -16.54 -19.66
C GLY A 7 21.86 -15.18 -20.02
N ASP A 8 20.65 -14.91 -19.54
CA ASP A 8 20.21 -13.56 -19.22
C ASP A 8 19.71 -13.57 -17.78
N SER A 9 20.55 -13.05 -16.88
CA SER A 9 20.14 -12.59 -15.55
C SER A 9 19.04 -11.54 -15.74
N ALA A 10 17.98 -11.62 -14.93
CA ALA A 10 16.91 -10.62 -14.91
C ALA A 10 17.50 -9.22 -14.66
N ALA A 11 17.76 -8.49 -15.74
CA ALA A 11 18.05 -7.08 -15.70
C ALA A 11 16.73 -6.37 -15.42
N TYR A 12 16.60 -5.83 -14.20
CA TYR A 12 15.66 -4.76 -13.91
C TYR A 12 15.76 -3.72 -15.05
N PRO A 13 14.65 -3.26 -15.63
CA PRO A 13 14.69 -2.25 -16.67
C PRO A 13 15.48 -1.05 -16.13
N ALA A 14 16.46 -0.63 -16.92
CA ALA A 14 17.42 0.40 -16.59
C ALA A 14 16.74 1.61 -15.96
N ALA A 15 17.31 2.07 -14.85
CA ALA A 15 16.97 3.32 -14.20
C ALA A 15 16.78 4.43 -15.26
N TYR A 16 15.66 5.15 -15.14
CA TYR A 16 15.54 6.49 -15.72
C TYR A 16 16.78 7.31 -15.31
N PRO A 17 17.36 8.13 -16.21
CA PRO A 17 18.63 8.77 -15.96
C PRO A 17 18.55 9.65 -14.70
N ALA A 18 19.34 9.27 -13.70
CA ALA A 18 19.61 10.12 -12.55
C ALA A 18 20.25 11.42 -13.05
N ALA A 19 19.71 12.56 -12.62
CA ALA A 19 20.37 13.84 -12.78
C ALA A 19 21.66 13.84 -11.93
N ASP A 20 22.77 14.20 -12.55
CA ASP A 20 24.07 14.39 -11.88
C ASP A 20 23.93 15.35 -10.69
N PRO A 21 24.42 15.00 -9.50
CA PRO A 21 24.70 15.97 -8.47
C PRO A 21 26.13 16.52 -8.66
N ASP A 22 26.24 17.79 -9.04
CA ASP A 22 27.51 18.53 -8.98
C ASP A 22 28.05 18.58 -7.53
N PRO A 23 29.37 18.40 -7.33
CA PRO A 23 29.96 18.40 -6.00
C PRO A 23 30.26 19.83 -5.52
N VAL A 24 29.56 20.28 -4.47
CA VAL A 24 29.96 21.50 -3.73
C VAL A 24 31.03 21.13 -2.70
N ALA A 25 32.20 21.71 -2.88
CA ALA A 25 33.36 21.58 -2.01
C ALA A 25 33.12 22.18 -0.61
N SER A 26 33.36 21.38 0.43
CA SER A 26 33.52 21.85 1.80
C SER A 26 34.97 22.31 2.03
N SER A 27 35.16 23.58 2.37
CA SER A 27 36.35 24.03 3.09
C SER A 27 35.92 24.69 4.39
N GLY A 28 36.53 24.25 5.48
CA GLY A 28 36.14 24.60 6.83
C GLY A 28 36.62 25.98 7.27
N ALA A 29 35.97 26.50 8.29
CA ALA A 29 36.60 27.37 9.27
C ALA A 29 35.98 27.08 10.65
N VAL A 30 36.87 26.72 11.56
CA VAL A 30 36.66 26.49 12.98
C VAL A 30 36.36 27.83 13.66
N GLY A 31 35.36 27.86 14.53
CA GLY A 31 35.05 28.99 15.40
C GLY A 31 34.39 28.50 16.69
N THR A 32 35.22 28.26 17.70
CA THR A 32 34.83 28.03 19.10
C THR A 32 34.31 29.31 19.73
N VAL A 33 33.16 29.28 20.41
CA VAL A 33 32.87 30.14 21.57
C VAL A 33 31.99 29.38 22.57
N GLU A 34 32.53 29.16 23.77
CA GLU A 34 31.86 28.68 24.97
C GLU A 34 30.83 29.70 25.50
N GLY A 35 29.77 29.25 26.18
CA GLY A 35 28.87 30.20 26.84
C GLY A 35 27.64 29.64 27.55
N SER A 36 27.87 28.99 28.68
CA SER A 36 27.06 29.04 29.92
C SER A 36 25.64 28.42 29.98
N LEU A 37 25.54 27.44 30.87
CA LEU A 37 24.34 26.93 31.55
C LEU A 37 24.04 27.77 32.82
N ALA A 38 22.75 27.90 33.14
CA ALA A 38 22.08 28.29 34.42
C ALA A 38 21.04 29.40 34.14
N THR A 39 19.80 29.41 34.64
CA THR A 39 19.24 28.86 35.89
C THR A 39 17.70 28.91 35.82
N MET A 40 17.07 28.07 36.64
CA MET A 40 15.66 28.10 37.07
C MET A 40 15.14 29.51 37.43
N VAL A 41 13.81 29.71 37.38
CA VAL A 41 13.00 30.10 38.55
C VAL A 41 11.49 30.11 38.23
N ASP A 42 10.80 29.35 39.07
CA ASP A 42 9.40 29.31 39.46
C ASP A 42 8.68 30.68 39.54
N ARG A 43 7.40 30.75 39.13
CA ARG A 43 6.42 31.68 39.71
C ARG A 43 4.98 31.20 39.53
N ARG A 44 4.48 30.55 40.59
CA ARG A 44 3.05 30.43 40.94
C ARG A 44 2.37 31.80 41.20
N LYS A 45 1.02 31.74 41.19
CA LYS A 45 -0.03 32.68 41.68
C LYS A 45 -0.66 33.53 40.54
N ARG A 46 -1.98 33.63 40.37
CA ARG A 46 -3.08 33.71 41.35
C ARG A 46 -4.40 33.14 40.81
N ILE A 47 -5.14 32.59 41.77
CA ILE A 47 -6.58 32.33 41.82
C ILE A 47 -7.35 33.64 41.63
N GLY A 48 -8.43 33.59 40.85
CA GLY A 48 -9.41 34.68 40.68
C GLY A 48 -10.74 34.12 40.20
N THR A 49 -11.52 33.61 41.14
CA THR A 49 -12.92 33.20 41.00
C THR A 49 -13.80 34.38 40.61
N LEU A 50 -14.62 34.24 39.57
CA LEU A 50 -15.88 34.99 39.46
C LEU A 50 -16.99 34.07 38.93
N PHE A 51 -17.83 33.62 39.85
CA PHE A 51 -19.12 33.01 39.58
C PHE A 51 -20.11 34.11 39.15
N VAL A 52 -20.79 33.93 38.02
CA VAL A 52 -22.07 34.57 37.76
C VAL A 52 -23.06 33.48 37.36
N PHE A 53 -24.08 33.32 38.22
CA PHE A 53 -25.24 32.47 38.03
C PHE A 53 -26.09 32.96 36.86
N LEU A 54 -26.46 32.06 35.95
CA LEU A 54 -27.68 32.17 35.15
C LEU A 54 -28.36 30.80 35.14
N LEU A 55 -29.42 30.68 35.95
CA LEU A 55 -30.41 29.62 35.89
C LEU A 55 -31.24 29.77 34.61
N GLY A 56 -31.48 28.67 33.90
CA GLY A 56 -32.52 28.62 32.87
C GLY A 56 -32.58 27.31 32.09
N GLY A 57 -33.44 26.39 32.53
CA GLY A 57 -34.13 25.42 31.66
C GLY A 57 -33.38 24.16 31.22
N ALA A 58 -33.32 23.15 32.09
CA ALA A 58 -33.00 21.78 31.69
C ALA A 58 -34.24 21.13 31.04
N LEU A 59 -34.27 21.08 29.70
CA LEU A 59 -35.17 20.21 28.96
C LEU A 59 -34.52 18.83 28.87
N MET A 60 -35.01 17.86 29.66
CA MET A 60 -34.62 16.45 29.56
C MET A 60 -35.07 15.90 28.20
N MET A 61 -34.15 15.89 27.23
CA MET A 61 -34.30 15.03 26.05
C MET A 61 -33.79 13.65 26.40
N THR A 62 -34.70 12.71 26.63
CA THR A 62 -34.41 11.28 26.66
C THR A 62 -34.01 10.85 25.26
N ALA A 63 -32.72 10.93 24.94
CA ALA A 63 -32.15 10.29 23.76
C ALA A 63 -32.23 8.78 23.97
N GLY A 64 -33.23 8.14 23.36
CA GLY A 64 -33.23 6.70 23.20
C GLY A 64 -32.03 6.32 22.35
N SER A 65 -31.00 5.74 22.98
CA SER A 65 -29.94 5.05 22.26
C SER A 65 -30.58 3.88 21.51
N ILE A 66 -30.88 4.09 20.23
CA ILE A 66 -31.07 2.98 19.31
C ILE A 66 -29.70 2.31 19.27
N CYS A 67 -29.54 1.20 19.99
CA CYS A 67 -28.50 0.23 19.69
C CYS A 67 -28.77 -0.23 18.25
N ALA A 68 -28.14 0.43 17.29
CA ALA A 68 -27.96 -0.16 15.97
C ALA A 68 -27.24 -1.47 16.23
N ALA A 69 -27.93 -2.60 15.98
CA ALA A 69 -27.27 -3.89 15.94
C ALA A 69 -26.05 -3.73 15.03
N ALA A 70 -24.87 -4.10 15.52
CA ALA A 70 -23.67 -4.10 14.68
C ALA A 70 -24.02 -4.95 13.45
N GLU A 71 -23.96 -4.34 12.25
CA GLU A 71 -24.10 -5.15 11.04
C GLU A 71 -23.04 -6.26 11.11
N PRO A 72 -23.37 -7.51 10.74
CA PRO A 72 -22.37 -8.56 10.64
C PRO A 72 -21.20 -8.04 9.81
N SER A 73 -19.98 -8.26 10.28
CA SER A 73 -18.78 -7.69 9.67
C SER A 73 -18.63 -8.22 8.24
N ARG A 74 -18.94 -7.37 7.27
CA ARG A 74 -18.77 -7.68 5.85
C ARG A 74 -17.31 -7.46 5.48
N PRO A 75 -16.68 -8.39 4.73
CA PRO A 75 -15.39 -8.16 4.10
C PRO A 75 -15.32 -6.81 3.40
N ILE A 76 -14.13 -6.19 3.40
CA ILE A 76 -13.82 -5.05 2.55
C ILE A 76 -14.35 -5.30 1.14
N SER A 77 -15.07 -4.32 0.61
CA SER A 77 -15.70 -4.43 -0.71
C SER A 77 -15.31 -3.25 -1.59
N LEU A 78 -15.58 -3.34 -2.89
CA LEU A 78 -15.65 -2.14 -3.72
C LEU A 78 -16.79 -1.24 -3.22
N HIS A 79 -16.60 0.08 -3.26
CA HIS A 79 -17.62 1.02 -2.84
C HIS A 79 -18.78 1.02 -3.87
N PRO A 80 -20.04 0.86 -3.45
CA PRO A 80 -21.17 0.63 -4.37
C PRO A 80 -21.44 1.80 -5.32
N ASN A 81 -21.17 3.03 -4.89
CA ASN A 81 -21.37 4.23 -5.72
C ASN A 81 -20.15 4.59 -6.58
N ASN A 82 -18.96 4.12 -6.20
CA ASN A 82 -17.73 4.42 -6.92
C ASN A 82 -16.73 3.27 -6.73
N PRO A 83 -16.77 2.26 -7.61
CA PRO A 83 -16.00 1.03 -7.44
C PRO A 83 -14.49 1.19 -7.69
N HIS A 84 -14.00 2.41 -7.93
CA HIS A 84 -12.57 2.74 -7.88
C HIS A 84 -12.00 2.80 -6.47
N TYR A 85 -12.87 2.82 -5.47
CA TYR A 85 -12.51 2.90 -4.06
C TYR A 85 -13.15 1.77 -3.25
N PHE A 86 -12.72 1.64 -2.00
CA PHE A 86 -13.18 0.59 -1.11
C PHE A 86 -14.24 1.09 -0.13
N LEU A 87 -15.04 0.16 0.38
CA LEU A 87 -15.89 0.32 1.55
C LEU A 87 -15.44 -0.69 2.59
N PHE A 88 -15.02 -0.21 3.76
CA PHE A 88 -14.62 -1.06 4.87
C PHE A 88 -15.33 -0.62 6.14
N ARG A 89 -16.07 -1.54 6.77
CA ARG A 89 -16.88 -1.28 7.98
C ARG A 89 -17.75 -0.01 7.86
N GLY A 90 -18.40 0.15 6.71
CA GLY A 90 -19.28 1.28 6.41
C GLY A 90 -18.58 2.61 6.10
N ARG A 91 -17.24 2.63 6.01
CA ARG A 91 -16.46 3.82 5.71
C ARG A 91 -15.82 3.70 4.33
N PRO A 92 -16.04 4.68 3.41
CA PRO A 92 -15.26 4.77 2.20
C PRO A 92 -13.77 4.90 2.54
N THR A 93 -12.92 4.17 1.83
CA THR A 93 -11.47 4.22 2.05
C THR A 93 -10.66 4.05 0.77
N VAL A 94 -9.53 4.74 0.71
CA VAL A 94 -8.37 4.34 -0.10
C VAL A 94 -7.42 3.55 0.79
N LEU A 95 -6.62 2.66 0.21
CA LEU A 95 -5.61 1.88 0.94
C LEU A 95 -4.25 2.53 0.73
N ILE A 96 -3.59 2.93 1.82
CA ILE A 96 -2.29 3.59 1.77
C ILE A 96 -1.45 3.04 2.91
N THR A 97 -0.25 2.55 2.56
CA THR A 97 0.71 2.06 3.54
C THR A 97 2.16 2.20 3.06
N SER A 98 3.07 1.78 3.91
CA SER A 98 4.51 1.68 3.71
C SER A 98 4.95 0.43 4.47
N GLY A 99 4.82 -0.73 3.81
CA GLY A 99 4.86 -2.05 4.45
C GLY A 99 6.25 -2.70 4.48
N GLU A 100 6.38 -3.75 5.30
CA GLU A 100 7.56 -4.62 5.29
C GLU A 100 7.68 -5.45 4.00
N HIS A 101 8.86 -6.03 3.73
CA HIS A 101 9.10 -6.90 2.55
C HIS A 101 8.51 -8.30 2.75
N TYR A 102 7.18 -8.38 2.81
CA TYR A 102 6.29 -9.54 2.69
C TYR A 102 6.46 -10.72 3.66
N GLY A 103 7.40 -10.66 4.60
CA GLY A 103 7.79 -11.75 5.48
C GLY A 103 7.02 -11.85 6.80
N ALA A 104 6.14 -10.89 7.12
CA ALA A 104 5.50 -10.78 8.45
C ALA A 104 4.84 -12.09 8.91
N LEU A 105 4.16 -12.81 8.00
CA LEU A 105 3.54 -14.08 8.31
C LEU A 105 4.55 -15.24 8.41
N LEU A 106 5.38 -15.42 7.37
CA LEU A 106 6.16 -16.65 7.15
C LEU A 106 7.50 -16.69 7.91
N ASN A 107 7.97 -15.55 8.41
CA ASN A 107 9.19 -15.45 9.17
C ASN A 107 8.89 -15.51 10.67
N LEU A 108 9.27 -16.60 11.33
CA LEU A 108 9.04 -16.79 12.77
C LEU A 108 9.85 -15.86 13.66
N ASP A 109 10.85 -15.17 13.11
CA ASP A 109 11.65 -14.17 13.83
C ASP A 109 11.10 -12.74 13.67
N PHE A 110 10.07 -12.54 12.85
CA PHE A 110 9.44 -11.23 12.69
C PHE A 110 8.24 -11.08 13.63
N ASP A 111 8.31 -10.10 14.53
CA ASP A 111 7.19 -9.71 15.39
C ASP A 111 6.24 -8.74 14.67
N TYR A 112 5.19 -9.30 14.06
CA TYR A 112 4.20 -8.48 13.37
C TYR A 112 3.39 -7.55 14.29
N LEU A 113 3.39 -7.74 15.63
CA LEU A 113 2.63 -6.84 16.51
C LEU A 113 3.25 -5.45 16.56
N GLY A 114 4.57 -5.37 16.76
CA GLY A 114 5.30 -4.10 16.75
C GLY A 114 5.20 -3.38 15.40
N TYR A 115 5.29 -4.14 14.31
CA TYR A 115 5.08 -3.65 12.96
C TYR A 115 3.67 -3.10 12.73
N LEU A 116 2.62 -3.84 13.12
CA LEU A 116 1.24 -3.39 12.95
C LEU A 116 0.92 -2.17 13.83
N ASP A 117 1.52 -2.07 15.02
CA ASP A 117 1.42 -0.88 15.88
C ASP A 117 2.03 0.36 15.21
N GLU A 118 3.18 0.21 14.55
CA GLU A 118 3.83 1.29 13.80
C GLU A 118 2.97 1.74 12.60
N LEU A 119 2.43 0.79 11.81
CA LEU A 119 1.51 1.12 10.73
C LEU A 119 0.27 1.88 11.24
N HIS A 120 -0.31 1.40 12.35
CA HIS A 120 -1.47 2.02 12.98
C HIS A 120 -1.17 3.44 13.48
N ALA A 121 0.01 3.67 14.06
CA ALA A 121 0.43 4.99 14.55
C ALA A 121 0.51 6.04 13.44
N HIS A 122 0.80 5.63 12.21
CA HIS A 122 0.78 6.48 11.02
C HIS A 122 -0.58 6.53 10.31
N GLY A 123 -1.58 5.85 10.88
CA GLY A 123 -2.92 5.75 10.34
C GLY A 123 -2.99 4.89 9.09
N PHE A 124 -1.97 4.11 8.74
CA PHE A 124 -2.01 3.19 7.60
C PHE A 124 -3.05 2.10 7.81
N ASN A 125 -3.60 1.59 6.71
CA ASN A 125 -4.74 0.67 6.72
C ASN A 125 -4.54 -0.54 5.78
N LEU A 126 -3.32 -0.79 5.35
CA LEU A 126 -2.97 -1.93 4.52
C LEU A 126 -1.67 -2.54 5.02
N THR A 127 -1.55 -3.85 4.92
CA THR A 127 -0.28 -4.56 4.90
C THR A 127 -0.34 -5.64 3.84
N ARG A 128 0.75 -5.81 3.10
CA ARG A 128 0.94 -6.88 2.12
C ARG A 128 1.87 -7.94 2.68
N THR A 129 1.48 -9.22 2.63
CA THR A 129 2.30 -10.33 3.15
C THR A 129 2.09 -11.63 2.38
N PHE A 130 3.12 -12.47 2.33
CA PHE A 130 3.08 -13.70 1.56
C PHE A 130 2.71 -14.90 2.43
N THR A 131 2.05 -15.89 1.82
CA THR A 131 1.56 -17.08 2.52
C THR A 131 2.66 -18.02 3.05
N GLY A 132 3.92 -17.86 2.65
CA GLY A 132 4.99 -18.82 2.95
C GLY A 132 5.07 -20.00 1.98
N VAL A 133 4.28 -20.00 0.90
CA VAL A 133 4.49 -20.92 -0.25
C VAL A 133 5.80 -20.61 -0.98
N TYR A 134 6.23 -19.34 -0.91
CA TYR A 134 7.47 -18.81 -1.43
C TYR A 134 8.26 -18.13 -0.31
N CYS A 135 9.58 -18.20 -0.37
CA CYS A 135 10.51 -17.38 0.40
C CYS A 135 11.79 -17.15 -0.41
N GLU A 136 12.56 -16.15 0.01
CA GLU A 136 13.82 -15.76 -0.63
C GLU A 136 15.03 -16.42 0.05
N ALA A 137 16.10 -16.61 -0.71
CA ALA A 137 17.37 -17.08 -0.19
C ALA A 137 18.18 -15.92 0.42
N PRO A 138 19.10 -16.20 1.37
CA PRO A 138 19.91 -15.16 1.98
C PRO A 138 20.72 -14.38 0.92
N GLY A 139 20.55 -13.05 0.91
CA GLY A 139 21.23 -12.14 -0.01
C GLY A 139 20.50 -11.88 -1.34
N ASP A 140 19.35 -12.53 -1.57
CA ASP A 140 18.49 -12.23 -2.71
C ASP A 140 18.13 -10.74 -2.73
N PHE A 141 18.07 -10.18 -3.94
CA PHE A 141 17.79 -8.77 -4.21
C PHE A 141 18.69 -7.75 -3.50
N LYS A 142 19.79 -8.19 -2.87
CA LYS A 142 20.69 -7.35 -2.06
C LYS A 142 19.95 -6.64 -0.91
N ILE A 143 18.95 -7.29 -0.33
CA ILE A 143 18.23 -6.79 0.84
C ILE A 143 18.87 -7.38 2.10
N LYS A 144 19.41 -6.52 2.96
CA LYS A 144 19.95 -6.94 4.26
C LYS A 144 18.83 -7.15 5.28
N ASN A 145 18.96 -8.18 6.11
CA ASN A 145 17.98 -8.53 7.16
C ASN A 145 16.54 -8.67 6.62
N ASN A 146 16.44 -9.26 5.43
CA ASN A 146 15.22 -9.38 4.66
C ASN A 146 14.14 -10.22 5.39
N PRO A 147 12.97 -9.65 5.71
CA PRO A 147 11.84 -10.39 6.27
C PRO A 147 11.42 -11.62 5.45
N LEU A 148 11.46 -11.56 4.11
CA LEU A 148 11.09 -12.65 3.20
C LEU A 148 12.16 -13.74 3.09
N SER A 149 13.32 -13.57 3.73
CA SER A 149 14.37 -14.59 3.81
C SER A 149 14.55 -15.08 5.25
N PRO A 150 13.63 -15.93 5.77
CA PRO A 150 13.76 -16.48 7.12
C PRO A 150 15.08 -17.21 7.31
N ALA A 151 15.64 -17.10 8.52
CA ALA A 151 16.80 -17.88 8.90
C ALA A 151 16.50 -19.40 8.82
N GLN A 152 17.58 -20.19 8.83
CA GLN A 152 17.47 -21.65 8.71
C GLN A 152 16.52 -22.25 9.77
N GLY A 153 15.50 -22.98 9.33
CA GLY A 153 14.48 -23.57 10.20
C GLY A 153 13.45 -22.58 10.78
N ARG A 154 13.47 -21.31 10.36
CA ARG A 154 12.58 -20.24 10.85
C ARG A 154 11.45 -19.88 9.86
N LEU A 155 11.42 -20.52 8.70
CA LEU A 155 10.26 -20.51 7.80
C LEU A 155 9.12 -21.33 8.40
N ILE A 156 7.95 -20.68 8.54
CA ILE A 156 6.65 -21.34 8.72
C ILE A 156 5.83 -21.21 7.43
N CYS A 157 5.11 -22.25 7.05
CA CYS A 157 4.29 -22.29 5.83
C CYS A 157 3.06 -23.19 6.04
N PRO A 158 2.12 -23.26 5.08
CA PRO A 158 0.85 -23.99 5.26
C PRO A 158 0.99 -25.49 5.57
N TRP A 159 2.11 -26.12 5.18
CA TRP A 159 2.30 -27.57 5.29
C TRP A 159 3.14 -27.97 6.49
N ALA A 160 2.71 -29.01 7.19
CA ALA A 160 3.40 -29.52 8.36
C ALA A 160 4.74 -30.15 8.01
N ARG A 161 5.68 -30.09 8.95
CA ARG A 161 6.92 -30.86 8.90
C ARG A 161 6.64 -32.36 9.09
N SER A 162 7.30 -33.18 8.28
CA SER A 162 7.34 -34.64 8.42
C SER A 162 8.32 -35.08 9.52
N SER A 163 8.56 -36.40 9.67
CA SER A 163 9.65 -36.94 10.49
C SER A 163 11.00 -37.03 9.77
N THR A 164 11.04 -36.85 8.45
CA THR A 164 12.22 -37.10 7.60
C THR A 164 13.10 -35.85 7.52
N PRO A 165 14.41 -35.93 7.84
CA PRO A 165 15.32 -34.79 7.67
C PRO A 165 15.57 -34.45 6.19
N GLY A 166 16.09 -33.25 5.91
CA GLY A 166 16.62 -32.89 4.60
C GLY A 166 15.83 -31.85 3.82
N TYR A 167 15.17 -30.91 4.51
CA TYR A 167 14.71 -29.68 3.87
C TYR A 167 15.92 -28.76 3.60
N SER A 168 16.01 -28.19 2.40
CA SER A 168 17.12 -27.31 1.99
C SER A 168 17.29 -26.09 2.89
N GLY A 169 16.19 -25.51 3.39
CA GLY A 169 16.22 -24.40 4.35
C GLY A 169 16.36 -24.85 5.82
N GLY A 170 16.76 -26.11 6.06
CA GLY A 170 17.10 -26.66 7.37
C GLY A 170 15.97 -27.41 8.09
N GLY A 171 16.33 -28.53 8.72
CA GLY A 171 15.40 -29.35 9.48
C GLY A 171 14.72 -30.43 8.63
N LYS A 172 13.45 -30.71 8.94
CA LYS A 172 12.68 -31.83 8.36
C LYS A 172 11.96 -31.41 7.08
N LYS A 173 11.84 -32.33 6.13
CA LYS A 173 11.01 -32.19 4.93
C LYS A 173 9.54 -31.94 5.29
N PHE A 174 8.79 -31.35 4.38
CA PHE A 174 7.36 -31.12 4.52
C PHE A 174 6.52 -32.33 4.10
N ASP A 175 5.28 -32.39 4.56
CA ASP A 175 4.24 -33.29 4.03
C ASP A 175 3.10 -32.45 3.46
N LEU A 176 3.01 -32.39 2.13
CA LEU A 176 2.05 -31.56 1.40
C LEU A 176 0.59 -32.03 1.56
N ASN A 177 0.38 -33.21 2.15
CA ASN A 177 -0.95 -33.73 2.49
C ASN A 177 -1.37 -33.41 3.93
N ARG A 178 -0.54 -32.71 4.70
CA ARG A 178 -0.80 -32.36 6.10
C ARG A 178 -0.65 -30.87 6.32
N TRP A 179 -1.69 -30.26 6.89
CA TRP A 179 -1.69 -28.86 7.28
C TRP A 179 -0.91 -28.64 8.58
N ASP A 180 -0.24 -27.50 8.69
CA ASP A 180 0.39 -27.05 9.93
C ASP A 180 -0.58 -26.18 10.75
N ASP A 181 -1.13 -26.74 11.81
CA ASP A 181 -2.06 -26.02 12.69
C ASP A 181 -1.43 -24.76 13.32
N ALA A 182 -0.11 -24.77 13.56
CA ALA A 182 0.59 -23.60 14.10
C ALA A 182 0.68 -22.46 13.07
N TYR A 183 0.82 -22.80 11.77
CA TYR A 183 0.77 -21.82 10.69
C TYR A 183 -0.60 -21.17 10.63
N PHE A 184 -1.68 -21.96 10.61
CA PHE A 184 -3.03 -21.42 10.50
C PHE A 184 -3.46 -20.65 11.75
N ALA A 185 -2.97 -21.03 12.93
CA ALA A 185 -3.11 -20.22 14.13
C ALA A 185 -2.40 -18.87 13.99
N ARG A 186 -1.15 -18.84 13.51
CA ARG A 186 -0.39 -17.60 13.28
C ARG A 186 -1.02 -16.71 12.22
N LEU A 187 -1.53 -17.28 11.12
CA LEU A 187 -2.23 -16.55 10.06
C LEU A 187 -3.47 -15.85 10.63
N LYS A 188 -4.33 -16.59 11.34
CA LYS A 188 -5.55 -16.02 11.94
C LYS A 188 -5.23 -14.97 13.01
N ASP A 189 -4.16 -15.16 13.78
CA ASP A 189 -3.71 -14.17 14.77
C ASP A 189 -3.24 -12.88 14.08
N LEU A 190 -2.39 -12.97 13.05
CA LEU A 190 -1.96 -11.80 12.26
C LEU A 190 -3.15 -11.03 11.69
N VAL A 191 -4.10 -11.72 11.04
CA VAL A 191 -5.29 -11.07 10.44
C VAL A 191 -6.18 -10.47 11.54
N THR A 192 -6.34 -11.15 12.68
CA THR A 192 -7.07 -10.61 13.85
C THR A 192 -6.43 -9.32 14.36
N GLU A 193 -5.11 -9.33 14.55
CA GLU A 193 -4.36 -8.20 15.10
C GLU A 193 -4.30 -7.01 14.15
N ALA A 194 -4.20 -7.25 12.85
CA ALA A 194 -4.37 -6.23 11.82
C ALA A 194 -5.81 -5.64 11.89
N GLY A 195 -6.82 -6.50 12.01
CA GLY A 195 -8.24 -6.10 12.04
C GLY A 195 -8.61 -5.26 13.25
N ARG A 196 -7.98 -5.51 14.42
CA ARG A 196 -8.11 -4.69 15.63
C ARG A 196 -7.58 -3.26 15.44
N ARG A 197 -6.59 -3.09 14.55
CA ARG A 197 -5.97 -1.81 14.20
C ARG A 197 -6.61 -1.14 12.98
N GLY A 198 -7.63 -1.77 12.38
CA GLY A 198 -8.27 -1.29 11.16
C GLY A 198 -7.39 -1.44 9.91
N ILE A 199 -6.45 -2.38 9.94
CA ILE A 199 -5.53 -2.69 8.84
C ILE A 199 -6.09 -3.87 8.05
N ILE A 200 -6.19 -3.69 6.75
CA ILE A 200 -6.54 -4.73 5.78
C ILE A 200 -5.28 -5.51 5.42
N VAL A 201 -5.40 -6.83 5.30
CA VAL A 201 -4.33 -7.72 4.86
C VAL A 201 -4.53 -8.06 3.40
N GLU A 202 -3.60 -7.63 2.55
CA GLU A 202 -3.40 -8.24 1.24
C GLU A 202 -2.61 -9.54 1.43
N LEU A 203 -3.27 -10.67 1.26
CA LEU A 203 -2.64 -11.98 1.36
C LEU A 203 -2.27 -12.48 -0.03
N VAL A 204 -0.98 -12.44 -0.34
CA VAL A 204 -0.46 -12.87 -1.64
C VAL A 204 -0.24 -14.37 -1.64
N LEU A 205 -1.04 -15.08 -2.43
CA LEU A 205 -1.13 -16.54 -2.38
C LEU A 205 0.13 -17.22 -2.93
N PHE A 206 0.68 -16.69 -4.02
CA PHE A 206 1.80 -17.27 -4.74
C PHE A 206 2.77 -16.20 -5.23
N CYS A 207 3.99 -16.62 -5.56
CA CYS A 207 5.01 -15.77 -6.19
C CYS A 207 5.85 -16.66 -7.11
N PRO A 208 6.21 -16.22 -8.34
CA PRO A 208 7.12 -16.95 -9.21
C PRO A 208 8.48 -17.15 -8.53
N PHE A 209 9.16 -18.22 -8.92
CA PHE A 209 10.55 -18.42 -8.55
C PHE A 209 11.43 -17.71 -9.57
N TYR A 210 11.99 -16.55 -9.22
CA TYR A 210 12.87 -15.76 -10.10
C TYR A 210 14.15 -16.49 -10.44
N GLU A 211 14.72 -17.21 -9.47
CA GLU A 211 15.94 -18.00 -9.60
C GLU A 211 15.79 -19.39 -8.97
N ASP A 212 16.67 -20.31 -9.36
CA ASP A 212 16.65 -21.68 -8.84
C ASP A 212 16.88 -21.75 -7.33
N ALA A 213 17.60 -20.79 -6.75
CA ALA A 213 17.83 -20.71 -5.30
C ALA A 213 16.52 -20.65 -4.50
N MET A 214 15.54 -19.86 -4.97
CA MET A 214 14.22 -19.74 -4.33
C MET A 214 13.40 -21.03 -4.52
N TRP A 215 13.45 -21.62 -5.73
CA TRP A 215 12.78 -22.91 -5.97
C TRP A 215 13.35 -24.02 -5.09
N ASN A 216 14.67 -24.04 -4.89
CA ASN A 216 15.36 -24.98 -4.00
C ASN A 216 14.90 -24.88 -2.54
N LEU A 217 14.32 -23.75 -2.13
CA LEU A 217 13.75 -23.54 -0.80
C LEU A 217 12.25 -23.82 -0.72
N SER A 218 11.55 -24.00 -1.85
CA SER A 218 10.11 -24.21 -1.81
C SER A 218 9.74 -25.53 -1.14
N PRO A 219 8.75 -25.54 -0.22
CA PRO A 219 8.15 -26.79 0.29
C PRO A 219 7.65 -27.72 -0.82
N MET A 220 7.24 -27.13 -1.95
CA MET A 220 6.64 -27.84 -3.08
C MET A 220 7.67 -28.51 -3.99
N LYS A 221 8.97 -28.31 -3.77
CA LYS A 221 10.00 -28.99 -4.54
C LYS A 221 10.16 -30.44 -4.08
N ALA A 222 10.30 -31.39 -5.01
CA ALA A 222 10.31 -32.83 -4.70
C ALA A 222 11.36 -33.25 -3.67
N GLU A 223 12.51 -32.58 -3.62
CA GLU A 223 13.54 -32.87 -2.61
C GLU A 223 13.13 -32.42 -1.20
N ASN A 224 12.24 -31.43 -1.08
CA ASN A 224 11.85 -30.79 0.17
C ASN A 224 10.58 -31.38 0.82
N ASN A 225 9.87 -32.28 0.13
CA ASN A 225 8.69 -32.96 0.67
C ASN A 225 8.81 -34.49 0.63
N VAL A 226 8.01 -35.17 1.46
CA VAL A 226 7.97 -36.65 1.51
C VAL A 226 7.01 -37.25 0.47
N ASN A 227 6.20 -36.42 -0.19
CA ASN A 227 5.19 -36.84 -1.17
C ASN A 227 5.81 -37.09 -2.55
N GLY A 228 7.03 -36.57 -2.80
CA GLY A 228 7.72 -36.67 -4.08
C GLY A 228 7.12 -35.78 -5.18
N ILE A 229 6.28 -34.82 -4.79
CA ILE A 229 5.60 -33.85 -5.67
C ILE A 229 6.57 -32.72 -6.03
N GLY A 230 6.47 -32.20 -7.24
CA GLY A 230 7.28 -31.06 -7.68
C GLY A 230 8.56 -31.43 -8.42
N LYS A 231 8.52 -32.52 -9.18
CA LYS A 231 9.55 -32.85 -10.19
C LYS A 231 9.32 -31.98 -11.43
N ALA A 232 9.56 -30.69 -11.29
CA ALA A 232 9.32 -29.67 -12.30
C ALA A 232 10.49 -28.68 -12.38
N ASN A 233 10.67 -28.07 -13.55
CA ASN A 233 11.50 -26.87 -13.67
C ASN A 233 10.82 -25.72 -12.94
N ARG A 234 11.61 -24.78 -12.39
CA ARG A 234 11.04 -23.63 -11.66
C ARG A 234 10.04 -22.82 -12.50
N THR A 235 10.24 -22.76 -13.81
CA THR A 235 9.40 -22.02 -14.76
C THR A 235 8.13 -22.76 -15.19
N ASP A 236 7.98 -24.02 -14.79
CA ASP A 236 6.80 -24.84 -15.10
C ASP A 236 5.87 -25.01 -13.89
N VAL A 237 6.28 -24.56 -12.70
CA VAL A 237 5.54 -24.77 -11.43
C VAL A 237 4.13 -24.22 -11.50
N TYR A 238 3.98 -22.97 -11.93
CA TYR A 238 2.67 -22.28 -12.02
C TYR A 238 2.08 -22.36 -13.43
N THR A 239 1.97 -23.59 -13.92
CA THR A 239 1.32 -23.94 -15.19
C THR A 239 0.33 -25.09 -14.98
N LEU A 240 -0.35 -25.52 -16.05
CA LEU A 240 -1.23 -26.70 -16.00
C LEU A 240 -0.52 -28.02 -16.35
N LYS A 241 0.81 -28.00 -16.56
CA LYS A 241 1.58 -29.18 -17.00
C LYS A 241 1.68 -30.26 -15.91
N HIS A 242 1.78 -29.85 -14.65
CA HIS A 242 2.02 -30.73 -13.50
C HIS A 242 0.76 -30.84 -12.65
N LYS A 243 -0.05 -31.88 -12.89
CA LYS A 243 -1.36 -32.06 -12.24
C LYS A 243 -1.26 -32.25 -10.72
N ASP A 244 -0.18 -32.86 -10.25
CA ASP A 244 0.14 -33.06 -8.84
C ASP A 244 0.42 -31.72 -8.13
N LEU A 245 1.24 -30.86 -8.74
CA LEU A 245 1.47 -29.50 -8.25
C LEU A 245 0.20 -28.64 -8.29
N LEU A 246 -0.56 -28.69 -9.40
CA LEU A 246 -1.82 -27.96 -9.51
C LEU A 246 -2.79 -28.33 -8.39
N ALA A 247 -2.90 -29.62 -8.05
CA ALA A 247 -3.74 -30.08 -6.95
C ALA A 247 -3.29 -29.52 -5.59
N VAL A 248 -1.98 -29.41 -5.36
CA VAL A 248 -1.41 -28.77 -4.15
C VAL A 248 -1.75 -27.28 -4.08
N HIS A 249 -1.59 -26.54 -5.19
CA HIS A 249 -1.94 -25.12 -5.27
C HIS A 249 -3.43 -24.88 -5.00
N GLU A 250 -4.28 -25.69 -5.65
CA GLU A 250 -5.72 -25.66 -5.48
C GLU A 250 -6.15 -26.02 -4.05
N ALA A 251 -5.48 -26.98 -3.40
CA ALA A 251 -5.78 -27.38 -2.03
C ALA A 251 -5.40 -26.31 -1.00
N VAL A 252 -4.19 -25.72 -1.12
CA VAL A 252 -3.74 -24.68 -0.18
C VAL A 252 -4.56 -23.41 -0.32
N THR A 253 -4.95 -23.04 -1.56
CA THR A 253 -5.86 -21.92 -1.82
C THR A 253 -7.18 -22.10 -1.08
N ARG A 254 -7.86 -23.24 -1.29
CA ARG A 254 -9.15 -23.51 -0.62
C ARG A 254 -9.02 -23.56 0.89
N LYS A 255 -7.93 -24.12 1.40
CA LYS A 255 -7.67 -24.20 2.84
C LYS A 255 -7.50 -22.80 3.46
N ILE A 256 -6.70 -21.94 2.85
CA ILE A 256 -6.49 -20.55 3.33
C ILE A 256 -7.81 -19.78 3.29
N VAL A 257 -8.54 -19.83 2.17
CA VAL A 257 -9.83 -19.14 2.03
C VAL A 257 -10.84 -19.63 3.07
N GLY A 258 -10.91 -20.94 3.32
CA GLY A 258 -11.77 -21.52 4.34
C GLY A 258 -11.39 -21.12 5.78
N GLU A 259 -10.11 -21.01 6.09
CA GLU A 259 -9.64 -20.56 7.42
C GLU A 259 -9.92 -19.09 7.69
N LEU A 260 -10.15 -18.30 6.63
CA LEU A 260 -10.36 -16.87 6.69
C LEU A 260 -11.80 -16.45 6.35
N GLU A 261 -12.75 -17.37 6.30
CA GLU A 261 -14.17 -17.11 5.97
C GLU A 261 -14.78 -15.93 6.73
N ASP A 262 -14.51 -15.87 8.04
CA ASP A 262 -15.15 -14.91 8.95
C ASP A 262 -14.39 -13.57 9.09
N PHE A 263 -13.29 -13.36 8.34
CA PHE A 263 -12.46 -12.17 8.49
C PHE A 263 -12.89 -11.05 7.55
N ASP A 264 -13.17 -9.87 8.09
CA ASP A 264 -13.65 -8.75 7.28
C ASP A 264 -12.52 -7.91 6.64
N ASN A 265 -11.28 -8.10 7.10
CA ASN A 265 -10.13 -7.26 6.77
C ASN A 265 -9.10 -8.00 5.91
N VAL A 266 -9.53 -8.83 4.97
CA VAL A 266 -8.63 -9.56 4.04
C VAL A 266 -9.13 -9.49 2.60
N TYR A 267 -8.17 -9.48 1.66
CA TYR A 267 -8.40 -9.86 0.27
C TYR A 267 -7.20 -10.67 -0.25
N TYR A 268 -7.41 -11.39 -1.35
CA TYR A 268 -6.40 -12.31 -1.88
C TYR A 268 -5.79 -11.78 -3.16
N GLU A 269 -4.47 -11.63 -3.20
CA GLU A 269 -3.77 -11.51 -4.48
C GLU A 269 -3.36 -12.90 -4.99
N VAL A 270 -3.71 -13.19 -6.26
CA VAL A 270 -3.47 -14.50 -6.86
C VAL A 270 -1.99 -14.83 -6.92
N CYS A 271 -1.16 -13.90 -7.38
CA CYS A 271 0.27 -14.13 -7.55
C CYS A 271 1.00 -12.78 -7.66
N ASN A 272 2.09 -12.64 -6.90
CA ASN A 272 3.08 -11.59 -7.11
C ASN A 272 3.69 -11.73 -8.52
N GLU A 273 3.86 -10.64 -9.27
CA GLU A 273 4.58 -10.55 -10.54
C GLU A 273 4.46 -11.74 -11.53
N PRO A 274 3.25 -12.14 -11.93
CA PRO A 274 3.05 -13.33 -12.77
C PRO A 274 3.60 -13.19 -14.21
N TYR A 275 4.11 -12.02 -14.58
CA TYR A 275 4.82 -11.81 -15.85
C TYR A 275 6.26 -12.35 -15.84
N PHE A 276 6.76 -12.82 -14.69
CA PHE A 276 8.01 -13.57 -14.57
C PHE A 276 7.78 -15.07 -14.35
N GLY A 277 8.86 -15.85 -14.38
CA GLY A 277 8.86 -17.23 -13.90
C GLY A 277 7.91 -18.21 -14.60
N GLY A 278 7.41 -17.88 -15.80
CA GLY A 278 6.58 -18.78 -16.61
C GLY A 278 5.15 -18.99 -16.11
N VAL A 279 4.64 -18.13 -15.21
CA VAL A 279 3.26 -18.23 -14.70
C VAL A 279 2.27 -18.05 -15.85
N SER A 280 1.38 -19.03 -16.04
CA SER A 280 0.41 -18.97 -17.15
C SER A 280 -0.90 -18.30 -16.72
N GLY A 281 -1.54 -17.56 -17.63
CA GLY A 281 -2.86 -16.98 -17.36
C GLY A 281 -3.91 -18.05 -17.05
N GLN A 282 -3.84 -19.22 -17.71
CA GLN A 282 -4.73 -20.34 -17.41
C GLN A 282 -4.54 -20.87 -15.99
N TRP A 283 -3.31 -20.90 -15.47
CA TRP A 283 -3.08 -21.29 -14.08
C TRP A 283 -3.67 -20.26 -13.11
N GLN A 284 -3.51 -18.96 -13.37
CA GLN A 284 -4.14 -17.92 -12.55
C GLN A 284 -5.67 -18.06 -12.54
N ASP A 285 -6.30 -18.32 -13.69
CA ASP A 285 -7.74 -18.57 -13.78
C ASP A 285 -8.17 -19.79 -12.95
N ARG A 286 -7.34 -20.83 -12.85
CA ARG A 286 -7.61 -21.99 -11.98
C ARG A 286 -7.55 -21.64 -10.49
N ILE A 287 -6.61 -20.79 -10.08
CA ILE A 287 -6.53 -20.33 -8.69
C ILE A 287 -7.70 -19.40 -8.36
N ILE A 288 -8.06 -18.48 -9.26
CA ILE A 288 -9.26 -17.64 -9.11
C ILE A 288 -10.51 -18.50 -8.96
N ALA A 289 -10.67 -19.54 -9.80
CA ALA A 289 -11.78 -20.48 -9.68
C ALA A 289 -11.76 -21.22 -8.35
N ALA A 290 -10.59 -21.62 -7.83
CA ALA A 290 -10.48 -22.27 -6.53
C ALA A 290 -10.90 -21.35 -5.36
N ILE A 291 -10.61 -20.04 -5.43
CA ILE A 291 -11.12 -19.05 -4.47
C ILE A 291 -12.64 -18.98 -4.57
N VAL A 292 -13.19 -18.75 -5.77
CA VAL A 292 -14.64 -18.65 -6.00
C VAL A 292 -15.39 -19.91 -5.53
N ASP A 293 -14.84 -21.09 -5.80
CA ASP A 293 -15.40 -22.37 -5.37
C ASP A 293 -15.38 -22.50 -3.84
N ALA A 294 -14.27 -22.14 -3.18
CA ALA A 294 -14.15 -22.20 -1.73
C ALA A 294 -15.14 -21.28 -1.03
N GLU A 295 -15.34 -20.09 -1.58
CA GLU A 295 -16.27 -19.14 -1.01
C GLU A 295 -17.72 -19.42 -1.40
N ALA A 296 -18.05 -20.40 -2.26
CA ALA A 296 -19.39 -20.54 -2.83
C ALA A 296 -20.52 -20.52 -1.79
N SER A 297 -20.30 -21.15 -0.63
CA SER A 297 -21.26 -21.16 0.49
C SER A 297 -21.21 -19.94 1.42
N PHE A 298 -20.20 -19.09 1.32
CA PHE A 298 -20.05 -17.93 2.21
C PHE A 298 -21.16 -16.91 1.97
N VAL A 299 -21.60 -16.22 3.02
CA VAL A 299 -22.60 -15.15 2.91
C VAL A 299 -22.05 -13.95 2.14
N HIS A 300 -20.78 -13.62 2.39
CA HIS A 300 -20.04 -12.55 1.73
C HIS A 300 -18.75 -13.10 1.13
N LYS A 301 -18.32 -12.51 0.02
CA LYS A 301 -17.13 -12.94 -0.73
C LYS A 301 -16.00 -11.95 -0.50
N HIS A 302 -14.77 -12.42 -0.41
CA HIS A 302 -13.60 -11.53 -0.34
C HIS A 302 -13.27 -10.97 -1.73
N LEU A 303 -12.55 -9.86 -1.76
CA LEU A 303 -12.02 -9.33 -3.01
C LEU A 303 -10.86 -10.21 -3.51
N ILE A 304 -10.73 -10.29 -4.83
CA ILE A 304 -9.61 -10.94 -5.51
C ILE A 304 -8.82 -9.87 -6.26
N ALA A 305 -7.53 -9.79 -6.00
CA ALA A 305 -6.57 -8.96 -6.69
C ALA A 305 -5.76 -9.77 -7.71
N GLN A 306 -5.37 -9.10 -8.79
CA GLN A 306 -4.46 -9.65 -9.78
C GLN A 306 -3.39 -8.62 -10.10
N ASN A 307 -2.13 -8.99 -9.93
CA ASN A 307 -0.99 -8.20 -10.35
C ASN A 307 -0.80 -8.30 -11.88
N ILE A 308 -0.74 -7.16 -12.55
CA ILE A 308 -0.90 -7.04 -14.01
C ILE A 308 0.43 -6.82 -14.73
N ALA A 309 1.25 -5.90 -14.23
CA ALA A 309 2.52 -5.49 -14.84
C ALA A 309 3.34 -4.57 -13.92
N ASN A 310 4.63 -4.47 -14.19
CA ASN A 310 5.42 -3.29 -13.81
C ASN A 310 5.01 -2.08 -14.69
N GLY A 311 4.98 -0.88 -14.10
CA GLY A 311 4.63 0.36 -14.77
C GLY A 311 3.16 0.43 -15.16
N SER A 312 2.88 0.42 -16.46
CA SER A 312 1.51 0.48 -16.97
C SER A 312 1.27 -0.51 -18.09
N LYS A 313 0.06 -1.07 -18.12
CA LYS A 313 -0.43 -1.96 -19.17
C LYS A 313 -1.94 -1.82 -19.31
N LYS A 314 -2.42 -1.73 -20.55
CA LYS A 314 -3.85 -1.77 -20.83
C LYS A 314 -4.38 -3.20 -20.63
N ILE A 315 -5.39 -3.35 -19.78
CA ILE A 315 -6.05 -4.63 -19.53
C ILE A 315 -7.12 -4.83 -20.60
N GLU A 316 -6.86 -5.64 -21.63
CA GLU A 316 -7.85 -5.90 -22.69
C GLU A 316 -8.93 -6.89 -22.26
N HIS A 317 -8.54 -7.88 -21.44
CA HIS A 317 -9.42 -8.89 -20.89
C HIS A 317 -9.11 -9.08 -19.42
N SER A 318 -10.14 -9.15 -18.59
CA SER A 318 -10.02 -9.45 -17.17
C SER A 318 -10.97 -10.57 -16.78
N ASN A 319 -10.57 -11.36 -15.78
CA ASN A 319 -11.46 -12.32 -15.17
C ASN A 319 -12.53 -11.57 -14.36
N ALA A 320 -13.81 -11.95 -14.53
CA ALA A 320 -14.93 -11.22 -13.93
C ALA A 320 -14.88 -11.18 -12.39
N ALA A 321 -14.29 -12.20 -11.76
CA ALA A 321 -14.15 -12.30 -10.31
C ALA A 321 -13.07 -11.38 -9.72
N VAL A 322 -12.13 -10.89 -10.54
CA VAL A 322 -11.06 -9.99 -10.08
C VAL A 322 -11.65 -8.60 -9.82
N SER A 323 -11.39 -8.04 -8.64
CA SER A 323 -11.92 -6.75 -8.18
C SER A 323 -10.87 -5.66 -8.11
N ILE A 324 -9.59 -6.03 -7.97
CA ILE A 324 -8.45 -5.13 -7.82
C ILE A 324 -7.41 -5.48 -8.89
N PHE A 325 -6.92 -4.46 -9.60
CA PHE A 325 -5.85 -4.62 -10.59
C PHE A 325 -4.61 -3.89 -10.11
N ASN A 326 -3.64 -4.68 -9.66
CA ASN A 326 -2.41 -4.23 -9.05
C ASN A 326 -1.32 -4.05 -10.13
N PHE A 327 -0.50 -3.03 -9.96
CA PHE A 327 0.65 -2.70 -10.79
C PHE A 327 1.82 -2.40 -9.86
N HIS A 328 3.03 -2.75 -10.26
CA HIS A 328 4.21 -2.41 -9.47
C HIS A 328 4.97 -1.26 -10.13
N TYR A 329 5.60 -0.40 -9.34
CA TYR A 329 6.42 0.72 -9.80
C TYR A 329 5.64 1.59 -10.80
N ALA A 330 4.37 1.88 -10.48
CA ALA A 330 3.42 2.50 -11.40
C ALA A 330 3.61 4.02 -11.53
N CYS A 331 4.85 4.44 -11.81
CA CYS A 331 5.26 5.81 -12.02
C CYS A 331 5.83 6.02 -13.45
N PRO A 332 5.24 6.90 -14.27
CA PRO A 332 4.04 7.71 -13.99
C PRO A 332 2.76 6.84 -13.86
N PRO A 333 1.69 7.35 -13.20
CA PRO A 333 0.45 6.62 -12.89
C PRO A 333 -0.48 6.42 -14.10
N ASP A 334 0.10 6.15 -15.27
CA ASP A 334 -0.62 5.90 -16.52
C ASP A 334 -1.50 4.64 -16.40
N ALA A 335 -1.12 3.70 -15.53
CA ALA A 335 -1.91 2.52 -15.19
C ALA A 335 -3.34 2.89 -14.78
N VAL A 336 -3.51 3.97 -14.02
CA VAL A 336 -4.83 4.46 -13.59
C VAL A 336 -5.61 4.98 -14.79
N GLN A 337 -5.07 5.94 -15.53
CA GLN A 337 -5.79 6.58 -16.65
C GLN A 337 -6.23 5.58 -17.72
N ILE A 338 -5.33 4.67 -18.11
CA ILE A 338 -5.60 3.69 -19.17
C ILE A 338 -6.70 2.71 -18.73
N ASN A 339 -6.77 2.38 -17.43
CA ASN A 339 -7.65 1.34 -16.90
C ASN A 339 -8.86 1.86 -16.10
N TYR A 340 -9.01 3.17 -15.93
CA TYR A 340 -10.15 3.78 -15.23
C TYR A 340 -11.51 3.36 -15.80
N ARG A 341 -11.57 3.06 -17.11
CA ARG A 341 -12.77 2.54 -17.78
C ARG A 341 -13.31 1.21 -17.22
N LEU A 342 -12.51 0.47 -16.45
CA LEU A 342 -12.90 -0.84 -15.90
C LEU A 342 -13.90 -0.72 -14.74
N GLY A 343 -14.04 0.46 -14.12
CA GLY A 343 -14.94 0.64 -12.98
C GLY A 343 -14.58 -0.26 -11.80
N LYS A 344 -13.28 -0.41 -11.52
CA LYS A 344 -12.71 -1.24 -10.46
C LYS A 344 -11.48 -0.54 -9.88
N VAL A 345 -10.98 -1.01 -8.74
CA VAL A 345 -9.76 -0.45 -8.12
C VAL A 345 -8.55 -0.74 -9.01
N ILE A 346 -7.74 0.30 -9.21
CA ILE A 346 -6.38 0.21 -9.74
C ILE A 346 -5.43 0.52 -8.59
N GLY A 347 -4.46 -0.37 -8.33
CA GLY A 347 -3.51 -0.28 -7.24
C GLY A 347 -2.06 -0.18 -7.71
N ASP A 348 -1.24 0.53 -6.93
CA ASP A 348 0.22 0.49 -6.95
C ASP A 348 0.66 -0.16 -5.64
N ASP A 349 0.60 -1.48 -5.60
CA ASP A 349 0.78 -2.30 -4.38
C ASP A 349 2.24 -2.70 -4.13
N GLU A 350 3.16 -2.26 -4.98
CA GLU A 350 4.59 -2.42 -4.78
C GLU A 350 5.38 -1.32 -5.50
N THR A 351 6.13 -0.54 -4.74
CA THR A 351 7.32 0.18 -5.22
C THR A 351 8.43 0.04 -4.18
N GLY A 352 9.67 0.38 -4.51
CA GLY A 352 10.79 0.20 -3.56
C GLY A 352 12.14 -0.13 -4.16
N PHE A 353 12.32 -0.10 -5.48
CA PHE A 353 13.60 -0.42 -6.12
C PHE A 353 14.20 0.79 -6.84
N ARG A 354 13.87 2.01 -6.38
CA ARG A 354 14.22 3.28 -7.04
C ARG A 354 15.07 4.19 -6.14
N GLY A 355 16.03 3.60 -5.43
CA GLY A 355 16.95 4.30 -4.54
C GLY A 355 16.35 4.58 -3.15
N SER A 356 17.16 5.16 -2.27
CA SER A 356 16.84 5.30 -0.85
C SER A 356 16.15 6.62 -0.45
N GLY A 357 15.89 7.51 -1.40
CA GLY A 357 15.34 8.83 -1.11
C GLY A 357 13.81 8.84 -0.98
N ASP A 358 13.30 9.46 0.08
CA ASP A 358 11.86 9.60 0.36
C ASP A 358 11.07 10.26 -0.78
N LEU A 359 11.70 11.21 -1.50
CA LEU A 359 11.06 11.96 -2.59
C LEU A 359 10.40 11.06 -3.63
N VAL A 360 11.08 9.98 -4.03
CA VAL A 360 10.59 9.11 -5.12
C VAL A 360 9.28 8.44 -4.71
N TYR A 361 9.24 7.88 -3.50
CA TYR A 361 8.08 7.16 -2.99
C TYR A 361 6.95 8.10 -2.56
N ARG A 362 7.27 9.23 -1.93
CA ARG A 362 6.29 10.27 -1.62
C ARG A 362 5.57 10.71 -2.90
N THR A 363 6.34 11.11 -3.91
CA THR A 363 5.76 11.67 -5.13
C THR A 363 4.99 10.64 -5.95
N GLU A 364 5.45 9.38 -5.98
CA GLU A 364 4.73 8.26 -6.61
C GLU A 364 3.36 8.03 -5.95
N GLY A 365 3.30 7.96 -4.61
CA GLY A 365 2.02 7.82 -3.90
C GLY A 365 1.05 8.98 -4.14
N TRP A 366 1.56 10.22 -4.10
CA TRP A 366 0.73 11.40 -4.39
C TRP A 366 0.23 11.43 -5.83
N ASP A 367 1.10 11.17 -6.80
CA ASP A 367 0.70 11.10 -8.21
C ASP A 367 -0.35 10.01 -8.45
N PHE A 368 -0.17 8.83 -7.86
CA PHE A 368 -1.02 7.67 -8.07
C PHE A 368 -2.41 7.83 -7.46
N ILE A 369 -2.51 8.26 -6.20
CA ILE A 369 -3.79 8.45 -5.52
C ILE A 369 -4.59 9.60 -6.14
N ILE A 370 -3.95 10.73 -6.46
CA ILE A 370 -4.63 11.88 -7.09
C ILE A 370 -5.01 11.60 -8.56
N ALA A 371 -4.31 10.67 -9.23
CA ALA A 371 -4.73 10.17 -10.54
C ALA A 371 -6.01 9.32 -10.49
N GLY A 372 -6.52 8.97 -9.29
CA GLY A 372 -7.69 8.12 -9.10
C GLY A 372 -7.37 6.68 -8.70
N GLY A 373 -6.12 6.38 -8.34
CA GLY A 373 -5.74 5.09 -7.76
C GLY A 373 -6.41 4.87 -6.41
N GLY A 374 -6.81 3.62 -6.14
CA GLY A 374 -7.48 3.25 -4.90
C GLY A 374 -6.55 2.67 -3.83
N LEU A 375 -5.32 2.30 -4.22
CA LEU A 375 -4.35 1.62 -3.39
C LEU A 375 -2.92 2.09 -3.71
N TYR A 376 -2.14 2.41 -2.67
CA TYR A 376 -0.71 2.64 -2.73
C TYR A 376 0.03 1.92 -1.59
N ASP A 377 1.07 1.14 -1.92
CA ASP A 377 2.00 0.53 -0.97
C ASP A 377 3.45 0.68 -1.49
N ASN A 378 4.36 1.00 -0.56
CA ASN A 378 5.79 0.95 -0.83
C ASN A 378 6.46 -0.03 0.13
N LEU A 379 7.44 -0.76 -0.39
CA LEU A 379 8.39 -1.53 0.40
C LEU A 379 9.23 -0.58 1.25
N ASP A 380 9.07 -0.70 2.56
CA ASP A 380 9.84 0.00 3.58
C ASP A 380 10.89 -0.95 4.17
N TYR A 381 12.10 -0.84 3.66
CA TYR A 381 13.24 -1.67 4.07
C TYR A 381 13.80 -1.31 5.45
N SER A 382 13.18 -0.36 6.17
CA SER A 382 13.52 -0.10 7.57
C SER A 382 12.90 -1.15 8.50
N PHE A 383 11.88 -1.89 8.05
CA PHE A 383 11.34 -3.04 8.77
C PHE A 383 12.22 -4.27 8.56
N THR A 384 12.72 -4.82 9.65
CA THR A 384 13.52 -6.05 9.65
C THR A 384 13.12 -6.90 10.87
N PRO A 385 13.45 -8.20 10.91
CA PRO A 385 13.23 -9.05 12.09
C PRO A 385 13.96 -8.57 13.38
N GLU A 386 14.83 -7.57 13.29
CA GLU A 386 15.50 -6.99 14.46
C GLU A 386 14.97 -5.58 14.80
N ARG A 387 14.09 -5.03 13.94
CA ARG A 387 13.57 -3.66 13.95
C ARG A 387 12.19 -3.60 13.31
N GLU A 388 11.23 -4.28 13.93
CA GLU A 388 9.82 -4.25 13.51
C GLU A 388 9.16 -2.90 13.77
N ASP A 389 9.81 -2.03 14.57
CA ASP A 389 9.46 -0.62 14.71
C ASP A 389 9.84 0.24 13.48
N GLY A 390 10.46 -0.36 12.46
CA GLY A 390 10.84 0.32 11.22
C GLY A 390 11.92 1.37 11.44
N THR A 391 12.84 1.15 12.39
CA THR A 391 13.96 2.06 12.68
C THR A 391 15.29 1.60 12.13
N ALA A 392 15.36 0.47 11.42
CA ALA A 392 16.59 0.06 10.76
C ALA A 392 16.98 1.10 9.71
N LYS A 393 18.28 1.34 9.55
CA LYS A 393 18.79 2.07 8.40
C LYS A 393 18.80 1.10 7.21
N PRO A 394 18.04 1.35 6.13
CA PRO A 394 18.00 0.46 4.98
C PRO A 394 19.39 0.24 4.37
N ASP A 395 19.68 -1.03 4.06
CA ASP A 395 20.79 -1.48 3.23
C ASP A 395 20.19 -2.43 2.18
N ALA A 396 19.56 -1.80 1.19
CA ALA A 396 18.67 -2.42 0.21
C ALA A 396 18.59 -1.54 -1.06
N PRO A 397 17.99 -2.03 -2.17
CA PRO A 397 17.77 -1.22 -3.38
C PRO A 397 16.86 0.00 -3.18
N GLY A 398 16.05 -0.01 -2.12
CA GLY A 398 15.10 1.05 -1.77
C GLY A 398 15.37 1.75 -0.44
N GLY A 399 14.40 2.58 -0.07
CA GLY A 399 14.41 3.37 1.17
C GLY A 399 13.29 2.95 2.11
N GLY A 400 12.62 3.95 2.66
CA GLY A 400 11.65 3.77 3.74
C GLY A 400 12.19 4.29 5.07
N GLY A 401 11.35 4.24 6.09
CA GLY A 401 11.66 4.73 7.42
C GLY A 401 10.66 5.75 7.94
N PRO A 402 10.86 6.22 9.19
CA PRO A 402 9.87 7.04 9.88
C PRO A 402 9.54 8.35 9.16
N THR A 403 10.47 8.92 8.39
CA THR A 403 10.23 10.16 7.64
C THR A 403 9.26 9.94 6.48
N LEU A 404 9.49 8.93 5.65
CA LEU A 404 8.57 8.60 4.56
C LEU A 404 7.19 8.21 5.11
N ARG A 405 7.12 7.43 6.19
CA ARG A 405 5.84 7.05 6.82
C ARG A 405 5.03 8.27 7.27
N ARG A 406 5.68 9.27 7.87
CA ARG A 406 5.03 10.56 8.18
C ARG A 406 4.54 11.28 6.92
N GLN A 407 5.33 11.26 5.84
CA GLN A 407 4.95 11.91 4.57
C GLN A 407 3.75 11.26 3.90
N LEU A 408 3.68 9.93 3.87
CA LEU A 408 2.54 9.20 3.32
C LEU A 408 1.30 9.29 4.22
N SER A 409 1.47 9.46 5.53
CA SER A 409 0.36 9.80 6.42
C SER A 409 -0.28 11.15 6.06
N ILE A 410 0.51 12.13 5.58
CA ILE A 410 -0.03 13.40 5.08
C ILE A 410 -0.88 13.17 3.83
N LEU A 411 -0.41 12.39 2.85
CA LEU A 411 -1.21 12.00 1.67
C LEU A 411 -2.53 11.38 2.10
N LYS A 412 -2.48 10.42 3.03
CA LYS A 412 -3.68 9.75 3.54
C LYS A 412 -4.66 10.73 4.19
N ASN A 413 -4.18 11.59 5.08
CA ASN A 413 -5.03 12.60 5.72
C ASN A 413 -5.58 13.61 4.71
N PHE A 414 -4.81 13.93 3.67
CA PHE A 414 -5.23 14.85 2.63
C PHE A 414 -6.41 14.29 1.84
N ILE A 415 -6.31 13.07 1.29
CA ILE A 415 -7.35 12.46 0.46
C ILE A 415 -8.61 12.13 1.27
N HIS A 416 -8.46 11.65 2.51
CA HIS A 416 -9.59 11.40 3.41
C HIS A 416 -10.26 12.69 3.94
N GLY A 417 -9.67 13.87 3.68
CA GLY A 417 -10.31 15.16 3.92
C GLY A 417 -11.38 15.52 2.87
N PHE A 418 -11.54 14.71 1.83
CA PHE A 418 -12.53 14.88 0.77
C PHE A 418 -13.63 13.81 0.84
N ASP A 419 -14.78 14.10 0.24
CA ASP A 419 -15.77 13.09 -0.12
C ASP A 419 -15.40 12.51 -1.49
N PHE A 420 -14.25 11.81 -1.53
CA PHE A 420 -13.61 11.33 -2.76
C PHE A 420 -14.46 10.33 -3.54
N VAL A 421 -15.46 9.71 -2.91
CA VAL A 421 -16.43 8.84 -3.58
C VAL A 421 -17.15 9.58 -4.71
N ASN A 422 -17.43 10.88 -4.54
CA ASN A 422 -18.10 11.71 -5.53
C ASN A 422 -17.14 12.42 -6.49
N MET A 423 -15.84 12.13 -6.39
CA MET A 423 -14.81 12.74 -7.23
C MET A 423 -14.33 11.77 -8.31
N ALA A 424 -13.82 12.33 -9.41
CA ALA A 424 -13.20 11.57 -10.50
C ALA A 424 -11.97 12.32 -11.06
N PRO A 425 -11.00 11.62 -11.69
CA PRO A 425 -9.84 12.25 -12.30
C PRO A 425 -10.25 13.18 -13.44
N ASP A 426 -9.81 14.44 -13.38
CA ASP A 426 -10.07 15.43 -14.43
C ASP A 426 -8.95 16.47 -14.51
N ASN A 427 -7.87 16.13 -15.23
CA ASN A 427 -6.76 17.05 -15.45
C ASN A 427 -7.13 18.20 -16.42
N SER A 428 -8.27 18.16 -17.10
CA SER A 428 -8.65 19.16 -18.10
C SER A 428 -8.99 20.53 -17.49
N ILE A 429 -9.24 20.55 -16.17
CA ILE A 429 -9.46 21.77 -15.38
C ILE A 429 -8.18 22.60 -15.19
N LEU A 430 -7.00 22.07 -15.52
CA LEU A 430 -5.70 22.74 -15.37
C LEU A 430 -5.30 23.36 -16.71
N HIS A 431 -5.04 24.68 -16.75
CA HIS A 431 -4.97 25.42 -18.03
C HIS A 431 -3.65 26.13 -18.34
N ASN A 432 -2.74 26.29 -17.39
CA ASN A 432 -1.47 26.95 -17.65
C ASN A 432 -0.37 25.95 -18.00
N ARG A 433 0.61 26.42 -18.79
CA ARG A 433 1.82 25.66 -19.08
C ARG A 433 2.59 25.45 -17.77
N LEU A 434 2.88 24.19 -17.46
CA LEU A 434 3.71 23.84 -16.32
C LEU A 434 5.20 24.08 -16.64
N PRO A 435 6.04 24.37 -15.63
CA PRO A 435 7.49 24.37 -15.78
C PRO A 435 8.03 23.05 -16.33
N GLU A 436 9.27 23.06 -16.81
CA GLU A 436 9.93 21.85 -17.27
C GLU A 436 9.99 20.80 -16.14
N LYS A 437 9.79 19.52 -16.48
CA LYS A 437 9.77 18.40 -15.52
C LYS A 437 8.72 18.51 -14.40
N THR A 438 7.73 19.38 -14.56
CA THR A 438 6.59 19.49 -13.63
C THR A 438 5.36 18.81 -14.20
N THR A 439 4.69 17.99 -13.40
CA THR A 439 3.38 17.42 -13.68
C THR A 439 2.34 17.97 -12.71
N ALA A 440 1.07 17.95 -13.12
CA ALA A 440 -0.04 18.27 -12.24
C ALA A 440 -1.22 17.35 -12.54
N ARG A 441 -1.92 16.94 -11.48
CA ARG A 441 -3.07 16.04 -11.55
C ARG A 441 -4.20 16.57 -10.68
N ALA A 442 -5.43 16.25 -11.06
CA ALA A 442 -6.61 16.67 -10.32
C ALA A 442 -7.62 15.53 -10.18
N LEU A 443 -8.13 15.37 -8.96
CA LEU A 443 -9.32 14.61 -8.63
C LEU A 443 -10.43 15.62 -8.28
N VAL A 444 -11.60 15.49 -8.90
CA VAL A 444 -12.58 16.58 -8.97
C VAL A 444 -14.01 16.10 -8.76
N GLU A 445 -14.76 16.81 -7.92
CA GLU A 445 -16.22 16.89 -7.99
C GLU A 445 -16.58 18.34 -8.36
N LYS A 446 -16.99 18.53 -9.62
CA LYS A 446 -17.14 19.87 -10.20
C LYS A 446 -18.16 20.71 -9.42
N GLY A 447 -17.71 21.89 -9.00
CA GLY A 447 -18.51 22.84 -8.24
C GLY A 447 -18.60 22.54 -6.75
N ARG A 448 -17.84 21.57 -6.23
CA ARG A 448 -17.84 21.23 -4.80
C ARG A 448 -16.45 21.05 -4.21
N GLN A 449 -15.59 20.24 -4.81
CA GLN A 449 -14.28 19.94 -4.23
C GLN A 449 -13.26 19.51 -5.29
N TYR A 450 -12.00 19.90 -5.08
CA TYR A 450 -10.89 19.68 -6.00
C TYR A 450 -9.64 19.36 -5.19
N ALA A 451 -9.06 18.20 -5.46
CA ALA A 451 -7.76 17.80 -4.94
C ALA A 451 -6.77 17.89 -6.11
N VAL A 452 -5.81 18.79 -6.03
CA VAL A 452 -4.79 18.98 -7.05
C VAL A 452 -3.43 18.70 -6.45
N TYR A 453 -2.58 17.99 -7.19
CA TYR A 453 -1.20 17.72 -6.81
C TYR A 453 -0.27 18.18 -7.93
N VAL A 454 0.81 18.86 -7.55
CA VAL A 454 1.87 19.34 -8.44
C VAL A 454 3.18 18.69 -8.01
N ASN A 455 3.80 17.95 -8.93
CA ASN A 455 5.10 17.32 -8.75
C ASN A 455 6.11 18.03 -9.65
N GLY A 456 7.22 18.49 -9.10
CA GLY A 456 8.22 19.32 -9.77
C GLY A 456 8.22 20.76 -9.25
N GLU A 457 9.30 21.50 -9.54
CA GLU A 457 9.57 22.80 -8.96
C GLU A 457 9.24 24.00 -9.86
N GLY A 458 9.21 25.18 -9.27
CA GLY A 458 9.21 26.44 -10.01
C GLY A 458 7.85 26.94 -10.49
N LEU A 459 6.75 26.24 -10.18
CA LEU A 459 5.40 26.74 -10.47
C LEU A 459 5.10 27.96 -9.59
N LYS A 460 4.74 29.09 -10.21
CA LYS A 460 4.40 30.35 -9.50
C LYS A 460 2.91 30.61 -9.44
N GLU A 461 2.18 30.16 -10.45
CA GLU A 461 0.74 30.31 -10.56
C GLU A 461 0.15 29.02 -11.11
N LEU A 462 -1.03 28.66 -10.64
CA LEU A 462 -1.84 27.56 -11.17
C LEU A 462 -3.18 28.10 -11.64
N VAL A 463 -3.58 27.76 -12.86
CA VAL A 463 -4.87 28.17 -13.44
C VAL A 463 -5.83 27.00 -13.44
N VAL A 464 -6.92 27.14 -12.68
CA VAL A 464 -7.94 26.10 -12.44
C VAL A 464 -9.30 26.58 -12.98
N ASP A 465 -10.01 25.74 -13.72
CA ASP A 465 -11.42 25.99 -14.09
C ASP A 465 -12.36 25.68 -12.92
N LEU A 466 -13.09 26.69 -12.46
CA LEU A 466 -14.04 26.59 -11.36
C LEU A 466 -15.40 27.15 -11.82
N PRO A 467 -16.52 26.48 -11.55
CA PRO A 467 -17.86 27.07 -11.70
C PRO A 467 -18.06 28.27 -10.78
N GLU A 468 -19.12 29.03 -11.03
CA GLU A 468 -19.54 30.11 -10.12
C GLU A 468 -19.73 29.58 -8.68
N GLY A 469 -19.21 30.34 -7.72
CA GLY A 469 -19.35 30.01 -6.31
C GLY A 469 -18.35 30.72 -5.41
N ARG A 470 -18.43 30.41 -4.12
CA ARG A 470 -17.46 30.83 -3.12
C ARG A 470 -16.62 29.61 -2.73
N TYR A 471 -15.29 29.76 -2.75
CA TYR A 471 -14.36 28.66 -2.51
C TYR A 471 -13.33 29.03 -1.46
N GLY A 472 -12.94 28.06 -0.64
CA GLY A 472 -11.72 28.07 0.14
C GLY A 472 -10.65 27.25 -0.57
N ALA A 473 -9.42 27.77 -0.64
CA ALA A 473 -8.27 27.11 -1.22
C ALA A 473 -7.14 27.03 -0.19
N GLU A 474 -6.54 25.85 -0.03
CA GLU A 474 -5.45 25.56 0.91
C GLU A 474 -4.32 24.85 0.17
N TRP A 475 -3.12 25.43 0.21
CA TRP A 475 -1.89 24.81 -0.27
C TRP A 475 -1.25 24.03 0.86
N VAL A 476 -1.08 22.73 0.67
CA VAL A 476 -0.58 21.79 1.67
C VAL A 476 0.83 21.35 1.28
N ASN A 477 1.75 21.49 2.23
CA ASN A 477 3.12 20.99 2.13
C ASN A 477 3.13 19.47 2.28
N THR A 478 3.55 18.74 1.25
CA THR A 478 3.51 17.26 1.24
C THR A 478 4.55 16.62 2.16
N GLN A 479 5.55 17.38 2.62
CA GLN A 479 6.61 16.90 3.51
C GLN A 479 6.27 17.09 4.98
N THR A 480 5.56 18.19 5.32
CA THR A 480 5.29 18.60 6.70
C THR A 480 3.82 18.54 7.09
N GLY A 481 2.91 18.55 6.11
CA GLY A 481 1.46 18.60 6.31
C GLY A 481 0.94 19.99 6.65
N ALA A 482 1.82 21.00 6.71
CA ALA A 482 1.43 22.38 6.98
C ALA A 482 0.60 22.98 5.82
N VAL A 483 -0.35 23.85 6.16
CA VAL A 483 -1.01 24.71 5.17
C VAL A 483 -0.16 25.95 4.98
N ASP A 484 0.65 25.99 3.92
CA ASP A 484 1.60 27.07 3.65
C ASP A 484 0.90 28.35 3.18
N LYS A 485 -0.31 28.21 2.61
CA LYS A 485 -1.15 29.34 2.20
C LYS A 485 -2.62 28.92 2.16
N ALA A 486 -3.51 29.78 2.67
CA ALA A 486 -4.95 29.64 2.52
C ALA A 486 -5.58 30.94 2.02
N GLU A 487 -6.59 30.84 1.16
CA GLU A 487 -7.40 31.97 0.71
C GLU A 487 -8.87 31.59 0.53
N THR A 488 -9.79 32.54 0.71
CA THR A 488 -11.21 32.36 0.39
C THR A 488 -11.63 33.44 -0.60
N PHE A 489 -12.31 33.04 -1.68
CA PHE A 489 -12.69 33.96 -2.75
C PHE A 489 -14.08 33.63 -3.31
N ALA A 490 -14.77 34.67 -3.78
CA ALA A 490 -15.93 34.52 -4.66
C ALA A 490 -15.44 34.49 -6.11
N HIS A 491 -16.05 33.64 -6.94
CA HIS A 491 -15.66 33.43 -8.33
C HIS A 491 -16.89 33.40 -9.23
N GLY A 492 -16.85 34.14 -10.34
CA GLY A 492 -17.95 34.22 -11.31
C GLY A 492 -18.04 33.06 -12.30
N GLY A 493 -17.17 32.05 -12.15
CA GLY A 493 -17.06 30.93 -13.08
C GLY A 493 -15.94 31.10 -14.10
N GLY A 494 -15.42 29.97 -14.59
CA GLY A 494 -14.32 29.91 -15.55
C GLY A 494 -12.94 29.82 -14.87
N ARG A 495 -11.92 30.32 -15.56
CA ARG A 495 -10.52 30.22 -15.12
C ARG A 495 -10.22 31.10 -13.90
N ARG A 496 -9.68 30.49 -12.84
CA ARG A 496 -9.14 31.14 -11.65
C ARG A 496 -7.64 30.92 -11.59
N THR A 497 -6.87 32.00 -11.54
CA THR A 497 -5.43 31.93 -11.23
C THR A 497 -5.22 31.96 -9.73
N LEU A 498 -4.46 31.01 -9.20
CA LEU A 498 -4.04 30.92 -7.80
C LEU A 498 -2.52 31.04 -7.74
N ALA A 499 -2.03 31.99 -6.93
CA ALA A 499 -0.60 32.10 -6.66
C ALA A 499 -0.14 30.96 -5.74
N VAL A 500 0.87 30.23 -6.19
CA VAL A 500 1.47 29.09 -5.47
C VAL A 500 2.44 29.64 -4.41
N PRO A 501 2.37 29.20 -3.14
CA PRO A 501 3.38 29.57 -2.15
C PRO A 501 4.77 29.05 -2.55
N GLY A 502 5.82 29.51 -1.87
CA GLY A 502 7.14 28.89 -2.04
C GLY A 502 7.11 27.45 -1.56
N TYR A 503 7.48 26.51 -2.42
CA TYR A 503 7.56 25.08 -2.11
C TYR A 503 8.82 24.47 -2.73
N ARG A 504 9.18 23.27 -2.30
CA ARG A 504 10.32 22.50 -2.81
C ARG A 504 9.82 21.14 -3.24
N GLU A 505 10.32 20.63 -4.37
CA GLU A 505 9.98 19.35 -4.97
C GLU A 505 8.51 19.16 -5.40
N ASP A 506 7.54 19.35 -4.51
CA ASP A 506 6.13 19.02 -4.73
C ASP A 506 5.18 19.77 -3.77
N VAL A 507 3.92 19.97 -4.17
CA VAL A 507 2.90 20.66 -3.36
C VAL A 507 1.48 20.17 -3.71
N ALA A 508 0.60 20.12 -2.72
CA ALA A 508 -0.81 19.80 -2.92
C ALA A 508 -1.71 21.03 -2.72
N LEU A 509 -2.87 21.03 -3.37
CA LEU A 509 -3.87 22.08 -3.28
C LEU A 509 -5.25 21.44 -3.06
N ARG A 510 -5.90 21.85 -1.97
CA ARG A 510 -7.31 21.56 -1.69
C ARG A 510 -8.14 22.78 -2.03
N ILE A 511 -9.18 22.61 -2.85
CA ILE A 511 -10.21 23.64 -3.06
C ILE A 511 -11.56 23.03 -2.67
N VAL A 512 -12.32 23.72 -1.83
CA VAL A 512 -13.67 23.31 -1.43
C VAL A 512 -14.64 24.48 -1.59
N LYS A 513 -15.85 24.21 -2.07
CA LYS A 513 -16.93 25.19 -2.07
C LYS A 513 -17.36 25.44 -0.63
N VAL A 514 -17.41 26.72 -0.25
CA VAL A 514 -17.84 27.15 1.08
C VAL A 514 -19.20 27.84 1.00
N PRO A 515 -20.02 27.81 2.07
CA PRO A 515 -21.27 28.54 2.09
C PRO A 515 -21.06 30.02 1.78
N SER A 516 -21.96 30.58 0.99
CA SER A 516 -22.08 32.04 0.90
C SER A 516 -22.40 32.56 2.29
N LEU A 517 -21.74 33.63 2.73
CA LEU A 517 -22.18 34.34 3.93
C LEU A 517 -23.59 34.86 3.61
N GLU A 518 -24.59 34.37 4.34
CA GLU A 518 -25.90 35.03 4.37
C GLU A 518 -25.63 36.50 4.73
N PRO A 519 -26.11 37.48 3.94
CA PRO A 519 -26.05 38.87 4.37
C PRO A 519 -26.85 38.94 5.68
N GLY A 520 -26.15 39.24 6.77
CA GLY A 520 -26.74 39.24 8.12
C GLY A 520 -28.08 39.98 8.17
N GLY A 521 -29.09 39.30 8.69
CA GLY A 521 -30.42 39.84 8.95
C GLY A 521 -30.46 40.86 10.08
#